data_AF-A0A2A4B2A5-F1
#
_entry.id   AF-A0A2A4B2A5-F1
#
_cell.length_a   1.000
_cell.length_b   1.000
_cell.length_c   1.000
_cell.angle_alpha   90.00
_cell.angle_beta   90.00
_cell.angle_gamma   90.00
#
_symmetry.space_group_name_H-M   'P 1'
#
loop_
_entity.id
_entity.type
_entity.pdbx_description
1 polymer ?
#
loop_
_entity_poly.entity_id
_entity_poly.type
_entity_poly.pdbx_seq_one_letter_code
_entity_poly.pdbx_strand_id
1 'polypeptide(L)' 'MIMNRELRRLRNALDAMPDPERQVFDRARYRDLDYFQIAAELGITVAEVERRLGSAMAHLIEFRDVPREH' A
#
# COMPACT_ATOMS: atom_id res chain seq x y z
N MET A 1 12.60 -22.47 9.43
CA MET A 1 11.87 -21.20 9.60
C MET A 1 11.49 -20.65 8.24
N ILE A 2 10.33 -21.04 7.73
CA ILE A 2 9.76 -20.49 6.49
C ILE A 2 8.93 -19.27 6.93
N MET A 3 9.53 -18.09 7.02
CA MET A 3 8.75 -16.89 7.34
C MET A 3 9.31 -15.57 6.77
N ASN A 4 10.46 -15.55 6.09
CA ASN A 4 11.12 -14.26 5.81
C ASN A 4 11.10 -13.79 4.35
N ARG A 5 10.86 -14.66 3.36
CA ARG A 5 10.92 -14.26 1.94
C ARG A 5 9.67 -13.48 1.50
N GLU A 6 8.49 -13.96 1.88
CA GLU A 6 7.23 -13.27 1.53
C GLU A 6 7.07 -11.96 2.29
N LEU A 7 7.44 -11.94 3.57
CA LEU A 7 7.47 -10.69 4.36
C LEU A 7 8.48 -9.67 3.81
N ARG A 8 9.64 -10.12 3.32
CA ARG A 8 10.61 -9.23 2.64
C ARG A 8 10.08 -8.68 1.33
N ARG A 9 9.42 -9.51 0.52
CA ARG A 9 8.78 -9.09 -0.73
C ARG A 9 7.71 -8.04 -0.48
N LEU A 10 6.83 -8.32 0.47
CA LEU A 10 5.79 -7.39 0.88
C LEU A 10 6.39 -6.07 1.38
N ARG A 11 7.45 -6.14 2.20
CA ARG A 11 8.14 -4.96 2.69
C ARG A 11 8.77 -4.14 1.57
N ASN A 12 9.44 -4.79 0.60
CA ASN A 12 10.03 -4.10 -0.54
C ASN A 12 8.98 -3.46 -1.45
N ALA A 13 7.86 -4.15 -1.68
CA ALA A 13 6.76 -3.62 -2.46
C ALA A 13 6.11 -2.40 -1.78
N LEU A 14 5.96 -2.45 -0.44
CA LEU A 14 5.49 -1.32 0.36
C LEU A 14 6.49 -0.16 0.40
N ASP A 15 7.79 -0.45 0.36
CA ASP A 15 8.84 0.57 0.36
C ASP A 15 8.99 1.28 -0.99
N ALA A 16 8.73 0.55 -2.08
CA ALA A 16 8.70 1.10 -3.44
C ALA A 16 7.39 1.84 -3.78
N MET A 17 6.38 1.75 -2.91
CA MET A 17 5.10 2.44 -3.08
C MET A 17 5.25 3.92 -2.75
N PRO A 18 4.62 4.84 -3.51
CA PRO A 18 4.70 6.25 -3.19
C PRO A 18 3.93 6.55 -1.89
N ASP A 19 4.46 7.53 -1.14
CA ASP A 19 4.02 7.91 0.20
C ASP A 19 2.49 8.15 0.33
N PRO A 20 1.81 8.84 -0.61
CA PRO A 20 0.37 9.07 -0.50
C PRO A 20 -0.50 7.82 -0.69
N GLU A 21 -0.09 6.85 -1.51
CA GLU A 21 -0.76 5.55 -1.66
C GLU A 21 -0.53 4.66 -0.43
N ARG A 22 0.72 4.62 0.06
CA ARG A 22 1.11 3.82 1.22
C ARG A 22 0.32 4.25 2.46
N GLN A 23 0.11 5.55 2.62
CA GLN A 23 -0.64 6.13 3.72
C GLN A 23 -2.12 5.76 3.75
N VAL A 24 -2.75 5.59 2.58
CA VAL A 24 -4.13 5.10 2.47
C VAL A 24 -4.19 3.61 2.78
N PHE A 25 -3.26 2.84 2.21
CA PHE A 25 -3.20 1.38 2.39
C PHE A 25 -2.94 0.99 3.86
N ASP A 26 -2.02 1.68 4.53
CA ASP A 26 -1.70 1.45 5.95
C ASP A 26 -2.93 1.69 6.84
N ARG A 27 -3.63 2.81 6.65
CA ARG A 27 -4.84 3.14 7.41
C ARG A 27 -5.99 2.17 7.15
N ALA A 28 -6.21 1.80 5.90
CA ALA A 28 -7.22 0.80 5.55
C ALA A 28 -6.91 -0.57 6.16
N ARG A 29 -5.63 -0.96 6.20
CA ARG A 29 -5.23 -2.32 6.61
C ARG A 29 -5.02 -2.48 8.11
N TYR A 30 -4.51 -1.46 8.81
CA TYR A 30 -4.16 -1.53 10.23
C TYR A 30 -5.25 -0.98 11.16
N ARG A 31 -6.12 -0.10 10.67
CA ARG A 31 -7.18 0.51 11.49
C ARG A 31 -8.60 0.08 11.11
N ASP A 32 -8.75 -0.77 10.08
CA ASP A 32 -10.07 -1.13 9.50
C ASP A 32 -10.95 0.10 9.24
N LEU A 33 -10.32 1.23 8.89
CA LEU A 33 -11.02 2.50 8.67
C LEU A 33 -11.77 2.46 7.34
N ASP A 34 -13.00 2.94 7.37
CA ASP A 34 -13.83 3.09 6.18
C ASP A 34 -13.24 4.15 5.24
N TYR A 35 -13.48 4.03 3.93
CA TYR A 35 -12.93 4.97 2.94
C TYR A 35 -13.29 6.42 3.23
N PHE A 36 -14.47 6.66 3.81
CA PHE A 36 -14.93 7.96 4.28
C PHE A 36 -14.10 8.50 5.46
N GLN A 37 -13.68 7.63 6.37
CA GLN A 37 -12.86 8.01 7.52
C GLN A 37 -11.43 8.32 7.09
N ILE A 38 -10.88 7.53 6.15
CA ILE A 38 -9.56 7.79 5.56
C ILE A 38 -9.57 9.12 4.80
N ALA A 39 -10.61 9.37 4.01
CA ALA A 39 -10.82 10.63 3.30
C ALA A 39 -10.84 11.83 4.27
N ALA A 40 -11.62 11.71 5.36
CA ALA A 40 -11.69 12.74 6.39
C ALA A 40 -10.36 12.95 7.12
N GLU A 41 -9.63 11.88 7.45
CA GLU A 41 -8.35 11.95 8.17
C GLU A 41 -7.23 12.57 7.30
N LEU A 42 -7.22 12.25 6.00
CA LEU A 42 -6.23 12.77 5.04
C LEU A 42 -6.64 14.11 4.41
N GLY A 43 -7.86 14.59 4.67
CA GLY A 43 -8.39 15.81 4.05
C GLY A 43 -8.56 15.70 2.52
N ILE A 44 -8.81 14.49 2.01
CA ILE A 44 -9.00 14.20 0.58
C ILE A 44 -10.42 13.69 0.33
N THR A 45 -10.81 13.57 -0.95
CA THR A 45 -12.12 12.99 -1.30
C THR A 45 -12.06 11.46 -1.27
N VAL A 46 -13.21 10.81 -1.07
CA VAL A 46 -13.33 9.35 -1.15
C VAL A 46 -12.89 8.82 -2.52
N ALA A 47 -13.21 9.54 -3.60
CA ALA A 47 -12.73 9.19 -4.94
C ALA A 47 -11.19 9.22 -5.06
N GLU A 48 -10.53 10.15 -4.37
CA GLU A 48 -9.06 10.20 -4.32
C GLU A 48 -8.50 9.08 -3.45
N VAL A 49 -9.19 8.66 -2.39
CA VAL A 49 -8.86 7.46 -1.60
C VAL A 49 -8.92 6.22 -2.49
N GLU A 50 -10.01 6.02 -3.24
CA GLU A 50 -10.16 4.89 -4.17
C GLU A 50 -9.09 4.90 -5.26
N ARG A 51 -8.80 6.07 -5.83
CA ARG A 51 -7.73 6.22 -6.85
C ARG A 51 -6.37 5.82 -6.28
N ARG A 52 -6.04 6.27 -5.06
CA ARG A 52 -4.78 5.94 -4.38
C ARG A 52 -4.72 4.47 -3.97
N LEU A 53 -5.82 3.89 -3.52
CA LEU A 53 -5.91 2.46 -3.20
C LEU A 53 -5.77 1.59 -4.45
N GLY A 54 -6.40 1.99 -5.55
CA GLY A 54 -6.27 1.34 -6.85
C GLY A 54 -4.82 1.40 -7.35
N SER A 55 -4.17 2.56 -7.23
CA SER A 55 -2.76 2.74 -7.56
C SER A 55 -1.85 1.88 -6.65
N ALA A 56 -2.14 1.83 -5.34
CA ALA A 56 -1.45 0.96 -4.38
C ALA A 56 -1.56 -0.53 -4.77
N MET A 57 -2.76 -0.99 -5.12
CA MET A 57 -3.00 -2.37 -5.55
C MET A 57 -2.32 -2.69 -6.87
N ALA A 58 -2.39 -1.78 -7.85
CA ALA A 58 -1.67 -1.92 -9.12
C ALA A 58 -0.17 -2.04 -8.87
N HIS A 59 0.41 -1.18 -8.02
CA HIS A 59 1.79 -1.30 -7.60
C HIS A 59 2.10 -2.65 -6.97
N LEU A 60 1.27 -3.19 -6.09
CA LEU A 60 1.50 -4.50 -5.47
C LEU A 60 1.43 -5.66 -6.49
N ILE A 61 0.53 -5.58 -7.47
CA ILE A 61 0.36 -6.60 -8.52
C ILE A 61 1.50 -6.52 -9.54
N GLU A 62 1.91 -5.31 -9.93
CA GLU A 62 3.00 -5.07 -10.88
C GLU A 62 4.38 -5.24 -10.25
N PHE A 63 4.49 -5.23 -8.91
CA PHE A 63 5.73 -5.51 -8.18
C PHE A 63 6.11 -6.99 -8.33
N ARG A 64 6.62 -7.35 -9.51
CA ARG A 64 7.47 -8.52 -9.66
C ARG A 64 8.70 -8.27 -8.80
N ASP A 65 8.93 -9.14 -7.83
CA ASP A 65 10.17 -9.21 -7.05
C ASP A 65 11.35 -9.37 -8.02
N VAL A 66 11.88 -8.26 -8.52
CA VAL A 66 13.13 -8.25 -9.27
C VAL A 66 14.20 -8.45 -8.21
N PRO A 67 14.91 -9.58 -8.21
CA PRO A 67 15.99 -9.78 -7.24
C PRO A 67 16.99 -8.65 -7.48
N ARG A 68 17.13 -7.75 -6.50
CA ARG A 68 18.24 -6.79 -6.51
C ARG A 68 19.50 -7.60 -6.23
N GLU A 69 20.16 -8.02 -7.31
CA GLU A 69 21.49 -8.59 -7.27
C GLU A 69 22.42 -7.55 -6.60
N HIS A 70 23.11 -7.98 -5.54
CA HIS A 70 24.13 -7.23 -4.81
C HIS A 70 25.47 -7.41 -5.51
#